data_AF-B7WZD5-F1
#
_entry.id   AF-B7WZD5-F1
#
_cell.length_a   1.000
_cell.length_b   1.000
_cell.length_c   1.000
_cell.angle_alpha   90.00
_cell.angle_beta   90.00
_cell.angle_gamma   90.00
#
_symmetry.space_group_name_H-M   'P 1'
#
loop_
_entity.id
_entity.type
_entity.pdbx_description
1 polymer ?
#
loop_
_entity_poly.entity_id
_entity_poly.type
_entity_poly.pdbx_seq_one_letter_code
_entity_poly.pdbx_strand_id
1 'polypeptide(L)'
;MTLTPLIAFHMGCAIAATLTGAIALWARRQAGPLPWVHRIAGRGFVLLMLATAISALFIRDFSLPNWAGFTPIHLLIPVTLGGLALSFWHLAHRRIGQHRSVMRKLYFGSCVVAGLFTLLPGRLLGNLLWQQLA
;
A
#
# COMPACT_ATOMS: atom_id res chain seq x y z
N MET A 1 -12.91 16.49 1.84
CA MET A 1 -11.47 16.69 1.55
C MET A 1 -11.32 17.18 0.12
N THR A 2 -10.38 18.09 -0.16
CA THR A 2 -10.03 18.54 -1.52
C THR A 2 -8.81 17.76 -2.04
N LEU A 3 -8.65 17.65 -3.36
CA LEU A 3 -7.50 16.98 -3.97
C LEU A 3 -6.27 17.91 -3.95
N THR A 4 -5.44 17.75 -2.92
CA THR A 4 -4.17 18.51 -2.79
C THR A 4 -3.03 17.80 -3.52
N PRO A 5 -1.92 18.51 -3.85
CA PRO A 5 -0.73 17.86 -4.43
C PRO A 5 -0.20 16.70 -3.58
N LEU A 6 -0.26 16.82 -2.25
CA LEU A 6 0.12 15.76 -1.32
C LEU A 6 -0.77 14.52 -1.46
N ILE A 7 -2.09 14.70 -1.53
CA ILE A 7 -3.06 13.61 -1.71
C ILE A 7 -2.88 12.96 -3.08
N ALA A 8 -2.67 13.75 -4.13
CA ALA A 8 -2.41 13.26 -5.48
C ALA A 8 -1.11 12.43 -5.55
N PHE A 9 -0.04 12.90 -4.90
CA PHE A 9 1.22 12.16 -4.78
C PHE A 9 1.04 10.83 -4.04
N HIS A 10 0.41 10.87 -2.86
CA HIS A 10 0.11 9.67 -2.07
C HIS A 10 -0.69 8.65 -2.90
N MET A 11 -1.76 9.11 -3.55
CA MET A 11 -2.62 8.28 -4.39
C MET A 11 -1.85 7.68 -5.57
N GLY A 12 -1.04 8.49 -6.27
CA GLY A 12 -0.21 8.02 -7.38
C GLY A 12 0.77 6.93 -6.93
N CYS A 13 1.45 7.13 -5.80
CA CYS A 13 2.33 6.13 -5.21
C CYS A 13 1.56 4.86 -4.81
N ALA A 14 0.38 4.97 -4.22
CA ALA A 14 -0.43 3.83 -3.80
C ALA A 14 -0.91 2.98 -4.99
N ILE A 15 -1.35 3.63 -6.07
CA ILE A 15 -1.76 2.96 -7.31
C ILE A 15 -0.55 2.25 -7.93
N ALA A 16 0.57 2.96 -8.09
CA ALA A 16 1.79 2.37 -8.65
C ALA A 16 2.33 1.21 -7.78
N ALA A 17 2.24 1.31 -6.45
CA ALA A 17 2.59 0.23 -5.53
C ALA A 17 1.69 -0.99 -5.77
N THR A 18 0.38 -0.78 -5.93
CA THR A 18 -0.56 -1.87 -6.18
C THR A 18 -0.24 -2.62 -7.48
N LEU A 19 0.11 -1.89 -8.55
CA LEU A 19 0.51 -2.47 -9.83
C LEU A 19 1.84 -3.21 -9.74
N THR A 20 2.88 -2.57 -9.21
CA THR A 20 4.23 -3.18 -9.07
C THR A 20 4.23 -4.37 -8.12
N GLY A 21 3.43 -4.34 -7.05
CA GLY A 21 3.22 -5.46 -6.15
C GLY A 21 2.54 -6.65 -6.84
N ALA A 22 1.51 -6.41 -7.67
CA ALA A 22 0.86 -7.46 -8.46
C ALA A 22 1.87 -8.14 -9.40
N ILE A 23 2.67 -7.34 -10.11
CA ILE A 23 3.73 -7.82 -11.01
C ILE A 23 4.77 -8.64 -10.22
N ALA A 24 5.22 -8.16 -9.07
CA ALA A 24 6.20 -8.86 -8.24
C ALA A 24 5.69 -10.22 -7.74
N LEU A 25 4.41 -10.32 -7.38
CA LEU A 25 3.78 -11.56 -6.94
C LEU A 25 3.52 -12.53 -8.10
N TRP A 26 3.08 -12.03 -9.25
CA TRP A 26 2.89 -12.81 -10.48
C TRP A 26 4.21 -13.39 -10.99
N ALA A 27 5.25 -12.56 -11.09
CA ALA A 27 6.59 -12.97 -11.53
C ALA A 27 7.18 -14.08 -10.64
N ARG A 28 6.79 -14.14 -9.36
CA ARG A 28 7.23 -15.18 -8.42
C ARG A 28 6.41 -16.47 -8.50
N ARG A 29 5.17 -16.40 -9.02
CA ARG A 29 4.25 -17.55 -9.17
C ARG A 29 4.55 -18.40 -10.39
N GLN A 30 5.06 -17.80 -11.46
CA GLN A 30 5.42 -18.55 -12.66
C GLN A 30 6.54 -19.56 -12.35
N ALA A 31 6.41 -20.78 -12.88
CA ALA A 31 7.38 -21.86 -12.69
C ALA A 31 8.75 -21.57 -13.33
N GLY A 32 8.84 -20.53 -14.17
CA GLY A 32 10.06 -20.08 -14.82
C GLY A 32 10.80 -18.97 -14.05
N PRO A 33 12.13 -18.84 -14.23
CA PRO A 33 12.92 -17.84 -13.57
C PRO A 33 12.78 -16.50 -14.30
N LEU A 34 11.84 -15.66 -13.87
CA LEU A 34 11.95 -14.20 -14.03
C LEU A 34 12.43 -13.55 -12.72
N PRO A 35 13.57 -13.97 -12.14
CA PRO A 35 14.03 -13.46 -10.86
C PRO A 35 14.36 -11.97 -10.95
N TRP A 36 14.77 -11.49 -12.12
CA TRP A 36 15.04 -10.07 -12.35
C TRP A 36 13.76 -9.23 -12.31
N VAL A 37 12.66 -9.69 -12.92
CA VAL A 37 11.35 -9.01 -12.86
C VAL A 37 10.87 -8.92 -11.42
N HIS A 38 10.90 -10.04 -10.68
CA HIS A 38 10.49 -10.05 -9.27
C HIS A 38 11.34 -9.08 -8.43
N ARG A 39 12.65 -9.01 -8.67
CA ARG A 39 13.55 -8.09 -7.94
C ARG A 39 13.30 -6.63 -8.28
N ILE A 40 13.15 -6.28 -9.57
CA ILE A 40 12.89 -4.90 -10.00
C ILE A 40 11.51 -4.44 -9.50
N ALA A 41 10.47 -5.22 -9.79
CA ALA A 41 9.12 -4.92 -9.35
C ALA A 41 9.00 -4.90 -7.82
N GLY A 42 9.68 -5.81 -7.12
CA GLY A 42 9.74 -5.85 -5.67
C GLY A 42 10.43 -4.63 -5.06
N ARG A 43 11.54 -4.16 -5.64
CA ARG A 43 12.20 -2.91 -5.21
C ARG A 43 11.31 -1.70 -5.44
N GLY A 44 10.68 -1.62 -6.61
CA GLY A 44 9.71 -0.56 -6.95
C GLY A 44 8.54 -0.54 -5.96
N PHE A 45 7.95 -1.71 -5.69
CA PHE A 45 6.89 -1.88 -4.69
C PHE A 45 7.30 -1.35 -3.31
N VAL A 46 8.48 -1.73 -2.81
CA VAL A 46 8.98 -1.30 -1.50
C VAL A 46 9.14 0.22 -1.43
N LEU A 47 9.76 0.84 -2.45
CA LEU A 47 9.96 2.29 -2.50
C LEU A 47 8.63 3.05 -2.56
N LEU A 48 7.69 2.57 -3.38
CA LEU A 48 6.37 3.17 -3.50
C LEU A 48 5.54 3.01 -2.23
N MET A 49 5.64 1.86 -1.54
CA MET A 49 5.01 1.64 -0.24
C MET A 49 5.57 2.55 0.85
N LEU A 50 6.89 2.77 0.86
CA LEU A 50 7.53 3.74 1.75
C LEU A 50 7.02 5.16 1.49
N ALA A 51 7.02 5.60 0.23
CA ALA A 51 6.49 6.91 -0.15
C ALA A 51 5.01 7.09 0.23
N THR A 52 4.20 6.04 0.03
CA THR A 52 2.78 6.00 0.40
C THR A 52 2.60 6.12 1.92
N ALA A 53 3.33 5.33 2.71
CA ALA A 53 3.22 5.33 4.16
C ALA A 53 3.72 6.65 4.79
N ILE A 54 4.82 7.22 4.27
CA ILE A 54 5.37 8.50 4.75
C ILE A 54 4.42 9.65 4.40
N SER A 55 3.94 9.74 3.16
CA SER A 55 2.99 10.79 2.76
C SER A 55 1.67 10.70 3.55
N ALA A 56 1.21 9.50 3.90
CA ALA A 56 0.01 9.30 4.72
C ALA A 56 0.12 9.93 6.12
N LEU A 57 1.32 10.06 6.69
CA LEU A 57 1.52 10.70 8.00
C LEU A 57 1.09 12.17 8.00
N PHE A 58 1.06 12.81 6.83
CA PHE A 58 0.72 14.23 6.65
C PHE A 58 -0.73 14.42 6.17
N ILE A 59 -1.46 13.36 5.87
CA ILE A 59 -2.87 13.44 5.48
C ILE A 59 -3.72 13.40 6.76
N ARG A 60 -4.70 14.29 6.86
CA ARG A 60 -5.60 14.41 8.02
C ARG A 60 -7.03 14.47 7.55
N ASP A 61 -7.89 13.68 8.17
CA ASP A 61 -9.32 13.60 7.86
C ASP A 61 -10.14 13.78 9.14
N PHE A 62 -10.93 14.85 9.18
CA PHE A 62 -11.79 15.20 10.30
C PHE A 62 -13.26 14.84 10.08
N SER A 63 -13.60 14.30 8.91
CA SER A 63 -15.00 13.99 8.53
C SER A 63 -15.50 12.64 9.05
N LEU A 64 -14.57 11.77 9.47
CA LEU A 64 -14.84 10.44 10.02
C LEU A 64 -14.39 10.37 11.47
N PRO A 65 -14.80 9.35 12.26
CA PRO A 65 -14.25 9.11 13.60
C PRO A 65 -12.72 9.11 13.55
N ASN A 66 -12.12 10.07 14.26
CA ASN A 66 -10.69 10.34 14.20
C ASN A 66 -10.17 10.78 15.57
N TRP A 67 -8.87 10.61 15.76
CA TRP A 67 -8.14 11.19 16.88
C TRP A 67 -7.11 12.18 16.33
N ALA A 68 -7.31 13.48 16.58
CA ALA A 68 -6.48 14.56 16.04
C ALA A 68 -6.30 14.52 14.51
N GLY A 69 -7.34 14.13 13.78
CA GLY A 69 -7.34 13.99 12.31
C GLY A 69 -6.76 12.67 11.79
N PHE A 70 -6.31 11.77 12.66
CA PHE A 70 -5.96 10.40 12.30
C PHE A 70 -7.20 9.50 12.37
N THR A 71 -7.64 9.02 11.22
CA THR A 71 -8.69 8.00 11.10
C THR A 71 -8.11 6.58 11.22
N PRO A 72 -8.93 5.54 11.51
CA PRO A 72 -8.45 4.16 11.67
C PRO A 72 -7.57 3.62 10.53
N ILE A 73 -7.72 4.14 9.30
CA ILE A 73 -6.87 3.75 8.16
C ILE A 73 -5.38 4.09 8.39
N HIS A 74 -5.06 5.08 9.22
CA HIS A 74 -3.67 5.46 9.52
C HIS A 74 -2.93 4.39 10.33
N LEU A 75 -3.63 3.43 10.95
CA LEU A 75 -3.00 2.26 11.55
C LEU A 75 -2.26 1.40 10.51
N LEU A 76 -2.60 1.52 9.21
CA LEU A 76 -1.86 0.87 8.14
C LEU A 76 -0.44 1.42 7.97
N ILE A 77 -0.13 2.62 8.48
CA ILE A 77 1.21 3.21 8.40
C ILE A 77 2.22 2.38 9.21
N PRO A 78 2.09 2.23 10.55
CA PRO A 78 3.02 1.43 11.33
C PRO A 78 3.01 -0.05 10.91
N VAL A 79 1.85 -0.60 10.52
CA VAL A 79 1.75 -1.97 9.99
C VAL A 79 2.58 -2.13 8.71
N THR A 80 2.50 -1.17 7.79
CA THR A 80 3.24 -1.21 6.54
C THR A 80 4.74 -1.07 6.77
N LEU A 81 5.17 -0.06 7.52
CA LEU A 81 6.58 0.20 7.80
C LEU A 81 7.22 -0.95 8.60
N GLY A 82 6.55 -1.40 9.65
CA GLY A 82 6.98 -2.53 10.47
C GLY A 82 7.01 -3.84 9.68
N GLY A 83 6.01 -4.10 8.84
CA GLY A 83 5.99 -5.26 7.98
C GLY A 83 7.11 -5.24 6.94
N LEU A 84 7.42 -4.08 6.35
CA LEU A 84 8.55 -3.95 5.41
C LEU A 84 9.87 -4.27 6.12
N ALA A 85 10.12 -3.66 7.28
CA ALA A 85 11.30 -3.92 8.09
C ALA A 85 11.43 -5.41 8.46
N LEU A 86 10.34 -6.03 8.94
CA LEU A 86 10.28 -7.45 9.27
C LEU A 86 10.56 -8.34 8.05
N SER A 87 10.02 -7.97 6.89
CA SER A 87 10.23 -8.70 5.65
C SER A 87 11.70 -8.72 5.21
N PHE A 88 12.40 -7.59 5.35
CA PHE A 88 13.85 -7.51 5.07
C PHE A 88 14.68 -8.19 6.16
N TRP A 89 14.25 -8.14 7.42
CA TRP A 89 14.88 -8.90 8.49
C TRP A 89 14.84 -10.40 8.20
N HIS A 90 13.68 -10.95 7.80
CA HIS A 90 13.57 -12.34 7.37
C HIS A 90 14.45 -12.66 6.16
N LEU A 91 14.54 -11.74 5.19
CA LEU A 91 15.40 -11.91 4.02
C LEU A 91 16.88 -11.99 4.41
N ALA A 92 17.34 -11.10 5.30
CA ALA A 92 18.72 -11.09 5.81
C ALA A 92 19.07 -12.39 6.55
N HIS A 93 18.13 -12.98 7.29
CA HIS A 93 18.29 -14.26 7.99
C HIS A 93 18.03 -15.48 7.08
N ARG A 94 17.98 -15.30 5.76
CA ARG A 94 17.70 -16.36 4.77
C ARG A 94 16.37 -17.09 4.99
N ARG A 95 15.43 -16.49 5.72
CA ARG A 95 14.08 -17.03 5.98
C ARG A 95 13.11 -16.65 4.85
N ILE A 96 13.36 -17.19 3.65
CA ILE A 96 12.64 -16.80 2.42
C ILE A 96 11.12 -17.08 2.50
N GLY A 97 10.71 -18.16 3.16
CA GLY A 97 9.29 -18.46 3.38
C GLY A 97 8.58 -17.37 4.19
N GLN A 98 9.24 -16.84 5.23
CA GLN A 98 8.70 -15.79 6.08
C GLN A 98 8.68 -14.44 5.34
N HIS A 99 9.75 -14.10 4.61
CA HIS A 99 9.78 -12.93 3.71
C HIS A 99 8.60 -12.93 2.74
N ARG A 100 8.36 -14.06 2.05
CA ARG A 100 7.24 -14.20 1.10
C ARG A 100 5.88 -14.06 1.77
N SER A 101 5.72 -14.65 2.96
CA SER A 101 4.49 -14.55 3.75
C SER A 101 4.20 -13.09 4.12
N VAL A 102 5.18 -12.36 4.66
CA VAL A 102 5.03 -10.96 5.05
C VAL A 102 4.75 -10.07 3.84
N MET A 103 5.48 -10.22 2.73
CA MET A 103 5.23 -9.43 1.52
C MET A 103 3.82 -9.65 0.94
N ARG A 104 3.31 -10.89 0.98
CA ARG A 104 1.91 -11.17 0.58
C ARG A 104 0.91 -10.48 1.51
N LYS A 105 1.12 -10.58 2.83
CA LYS A 105 0.26 -9.93 3.82
C LYS A 105 0.24 -8.42 3.64
N LEU A 106 1.40 -7.80 3.40
CA LEU A 106 1.49 -6.38 3.09
C LEU A 106 0.74 -6.01 1.80
N TYR A 107 0.89 -6.79 0.74
CA TYR A 107 0.18 -6.52 -0.50
C TYR A 107 -1.35 -6.54 -0.31
N PHE A 108 -1.89 -7.61 0.29
CA PHE A 108 -3.33 -7.70 0.50
C PHE A 108 -3.83 -6.72 1.58
N GLY A 109 -3.12 -6.57 2.69
CA GLY A 109 -3.53 -5.73 3.81
C GLY A 109 -3.34 -4.23 3.58
N SER A 110 -2.29 -3.83 2.86
CA SER A 110 -1.97 -2.40 2.68
C SER A 110 -2.36 -1.87 1.30
N CYS A 111 -2.49 -2.70 0.26
CA CYS A 111 -2.96 -2.24 -1.04
C CYS A 111 -4.45 -2.51 -1.23
N VAL A 112 -4.89 -3.76 -1.08
CA VAL A 112 -6.30 -4.13 -1.35
C VAL A 112 -7.23 -3.58 -0.29
N VAL A 113 -6.96 -3.85 0.99
CA VAL A 113 -7.81 -3.36 2.07
C VAL A 113 -7.78 -1.82 2.13
N ALA A 114 -6.62 -1.18 1.99
CA ALA A 114 -6.56 0.28 1.93
C ALA A 114 -7.37 0.86 0.75
N GLY A 115 -7.26 0.26 -0.43
CA GLY A 115 -8.05 0.65 -1.60
C GLY A 115 -9.55 0.52 -1.37
N LEU A 116 -10.00 -0.56 -0.72
CA LEU A 116 -11.41 -0.70 -0.35
C LEU A 116 -11.85 0.39 0.65
N PHE A 117 -11.03 0.69 1.66
CA PHE A 117 -11.32 1.74 2.63
C PHE A 117 -11.37 3.15 2.02
N THR A 118 -10.63 3.43 0.95
CA THR A 118 -10.65 4.74 0.27
C THR A 118 -11.84 4.89 -0.69
N LEU A 119 -12.44 3.79 -1.14
CA LEU A 119 -13.65 3.77 -1.99
C LEU A 119 -14.97 3.81 -1.20
N LEU A 120 -14.92 3.73 0.14
CA LEU A 120 -16.11 3.89 0.98
C LEU A 120 -16.74 5.29 0.81
N PRO A 121 -18.09 5.39 0.83
CA PRO A 121 -18.77 6.67 0.79
C PRO A 121 -18.35 7.54 2.00
N GLY A 122 -18.20 8.84 1.77
CA GLY A 122 -17.62 9.79 2.74
C GLY A 122 -16.12 10.04 2.55
N ARG A 123 -15.43 9.24 1.72
CA ARG A 123 -14.03 9.48 1.31
C ARG A 123 -13.98 10.16 -0.05
N LEU A 124 -12.89 10.86 -0.35
CA LEU A 124 -12.72 11.59 -1.63
C LEU A 124 -12.98 10.71 -2.86
N LEU A 125 -12.29 9.57 -2.97
CA LEU A 125 -12.45 8.66 -4.12
C LEU A 125 -13.80 7.94 -4.11
N GLY A 126 -14.28 7.53 -2.94
CA GLY A 126 -15.61 6.94 -2.80
C GLY A 126 -16.71 7.88 -3.28
N ASN A 127 -16.68 9.15 -2.89
CA ASN A 127 -17.66 10.14 -3.33
C ASN A 127 -17.64 10.32 -4.85
N LEU A 128 -16.46 10.37 -5.48
CA LEU A 128 -16.34 10.46 -6.93
C LEU A 128 -16.90 9.21 -7.63
N LEU A 129 -16.58 8.01 -7.12
CA LEU A 129 -17.06 6.76 -7.69
C LEU A 129 -18.59 6.63 -7.58
N TRP A 130 -19.14 6.87 -6.39
CA TRP A 130 -20.58 6.72 -6.16
C TRP A 130 -21.41 7.79 -6.87
N GLN A 131 -20.88 9.01 -7.07
CA GLN A 131 -21.53 10.03 -7.90
C GLN A 131 -21.63 9.63 -9.38
N GLN A 132 -20.68 8.85 -9.90
CA GLN A 132 -20.72 8.37 -11.29
C GLN A 132 -21.63 7.14 -11.48
N LEU A 133 -21.92 6.41 -10.40
CA LEU A 133 -22.75 5.20 -10.42
C LEU A 133 -24.22 5.47 -10.08
N ALA A 134 -24.56 6.68 -9.62
CA ALA A 134 -25.90 7.15 -9.32
C ALA A 134 -26.51 7.86 -10.54
#